data_AF-A0A3S0VM73-F1
#
_entry.id   AF-A0A3S0VM73-F1
#
_cell.length_a   1.000
_cell.length_b   1.000
_cell.length_c   1.000
_cell.angle_alpha   90.00
_cell.angle_beta   90.00
_cell.angle_gamma   90.00
#
_symmetry.space_group_name_H-M   'P 1'
#
loop_
_entity.id
_entity.type
_entity.pdbx_description
1 polymer ?
#
loop_
_entity_poly.entity_id
_entity_poly.type
_entity_poly.pdbx_seq_one_letter_code
_entity_poly.pdbx_strand_id
1 'polypeptide(L)' 'MATPLVIFVPQASQVDIFKNEQLIFSQYLEAGYQHINTGNFPEGGYELTIKIGPSNIIRRFFSKGSSLPPAYAPQFYVI' A
#
# COMPACT_ATOMS: atom_id res chain seq x y z
N MET A 1 -4.80 -6.76 -10.75
CA MET A 1 -5.49 -5.55 -10.23
C MET A 1 -4.89 -5.22 -8.87
N ALA A 2 -4.74 -3.94 -8.54
CA ALA A 2 -4.21 -3.52 -7.23
C ALA A 2 -5.27 -2.71 -6.49
N THR A 3 -5.32 -2.83 -5.17
CA THR A 3 -6.14 -1.93 -4.35
C THR A 3 -5.55 -0.50 -4.47
N PRO A 4 -6.38 0.54 -4.76
CA PRO A 4 -5.89 1.91 -4.81
C PRO A 4 -5.24 2.32 -3.49
N LEU A 5 -4.04 2.92 -3.53
CA LEU A 5 -3.35 3.41 -2.35
C LEU A 5 -3.39 4.94 -2.33
N VAL A 6 -4.33 5.48 -1.54
CA VAL A 6 -4.46 6.91 -1.27
C VAL A 6 -4.05 7.18 0.18
N ILE A 7 -3.18 8.16 0.39
CA ILE A 7 -2.70 8.60 1.71
C ILE A 7 -2.92 10.10 1.88
N PHE A 8 -3.07 10.57 3.11
CA PHE A 8 -3.10 12.00 3.42
C PHE A 8 -1.75 12.41 3.99
N VAL A 9 -1.12 13.39 3.36
CA VAL A 9 0.17 13.96 3.77
C VAL A 9 -0.11 15.32 4.42
N PRO A 10 0.06 15.50 5.75
CA PRO A 10 -0.33 16.74 6.43
C PRO A 10 0.46 17.98 5.99
N GLN A 11 1.72 17.78 5.60
CA GLN A 11 2.65 18.80 5.10
C GLN A 11 3.60 18.15 4.10
N ALA A 12 4.13 18.92 3.15
CA ALA A 12 5.08 18.40 2.17
C ALA A 12 6.24 17.69 2.89
N SER A 13 6.42 16.39 2.60
CA SER A 13 7.33 15.54 3.37
C SER A 13 7.76 14.30 2.61
N GLN A 14 8.85 13.71 3.08
CA GLN A 14 9.33 12.40 2.62
C GLN A 14 8.32 11.32 3.03
N VAL A 15 7.90 10.50 2.07
CA VAL A 15 7.03 9.35 2.30
C VAL A 15 7.76 8.07 1.91
N ASP A 16 7.90 7.18 2.88
CA ASP A 16 8.55 5.88 2.71
C ASP A 16 7.56 4.76 3.01
N ILE A 17 7.49 3.76 2.13
CA ILE A 17 6.58 2.61 2.28
C ILE A 17 7.39 1.33 2.31
N PHE A 18 7.11 0.51 3.32
CA PHE A 18 7.80 -0.73 3.59
C PHE A 18 6.84 -1.92 3.51
N LYS A 19 7.35 -3.05 2.99
CA LYS A 19 6.76 -4.40 3.09
C LYS A 19 7.70 -5.24 3.94
N ASN A 20 7.26 -5.77 5.08
CA ASN A 20 8.10 -6.59 5.97
C ASN A 20 9.50 -5.96 6.18
N GLU A 21 9.52 -4.68 6.56
CA GLU A 21 10.75 -3.88 6.78
C GLU A 21 11.59 -3.55 5.52
N GLN A 22 11.25 -4.11 4.35
CA GLN A 22 11.88 -3.76 3.08
C GLN A 22 11.25 -2.50 2.48
N LEU A 23 12.06 -1.48 2.20
CA LEU A 23 11.65 -0.27 1.49
C LEU A 23 11.27 -0.61 0.04
N ILE A 24 10.03 -0.31 -0.36
CA ILE A 24 9.49 -0.58 -1.70
C ILE A 24 9.04 0.68 -2.44
N PHE A 25 8.91 1.81 -1.74
CA PHE A 25 8.61 3.12 -2.31
C PHE A 25 9.18 4.21 -1.40
N SER A 26 9.74 5.25 -2.01
CA SER A 26 10.30 6.40 -1.33
C SER A 26 10.18 7.61 -2.24
N GLN A 27 9.44 8.64 -1.81
CA GLN A 27 9.25 9.85 -2.60
C GLN A 27 8.89 11.04 -1.69
N TYR A 28 9.39 12.22 -2.04
CA TYR A 28 8.91 13.47 -1.45
C TYR A 28 7.57 13.86 -2.07
N LEU A 29 6.54 14.03 -1.25
CA LEU A 29 5.18 14.31 -1.70
C LEU A 29 4.66 15.61 -1.10
N GLU A 30 3.86 16.33 -1.87
CA GLU A 30 3.17 17.56 -1.45
C GLU A 30 2.12 17.28 -0.37
N ALA A 31 1.71 18.34 0.35
CA ALA A 31 0.62 18.26 1.30
C ALA A 31 -0.72 17.92 0.61
N GLY A 32 -1.60 17.21 1.32
CA GLY A 32 -2.92 16.81 0.85
C GLY A 32 -3.05 15.31 0.54
N TYR A 33 -4.08 14.95 -0.21
CA TYR A 33 -4.32 13.57 -0.62
C TYR A 33 -3.42 13.19 -1.79
N GLN A 34 -2.63 12.13 -1.60
CA GLN A 34 -1.67 11.63 -2.57
C GLN A 34 -2.09 10.25 -3.07
N HIS A 35 -2.10 10.10 -4.39
CA HIS A 35 -2.31 8.82 -5.07
C HIS A 35 -0.96 8.16 -5.34
N ILE A 36 -0.69 7.02 -4.70
CA ILE A 36 0.56 6.31 -4.87
C ILE A 36 0.46 5.38 -6.08
N ASN A 37 1.42 5.49 -7.00
CA ASN A 37 1.55 4.53 -8.09
C ASN A 37 2.09 3.20 -7.57
N THR A 38 1.22 2.21 -7.42
CA THR A 38 1.56 0.86 -6.94
C THR A 38 1.90 -0.12 -8.07
N GLY A 39 2.12 0.38 -9.29
CA GLY A 39 2.47 -0.43 -10.46
C GLY A 39 3.72 -1.30 -10.26
N ASN A 40 4.67 -0.84 -9.45
CA ASN A 40 5.92 -1.56 -9.15
C ASN A 40 5.89 -2.32 -7.81
N PHE A 41 4.77 -2.30 -7.09
CA PHE A 41 4.67 -2.99 -5.81
C PHE A 41 4.63 -4.52 -6.02
N PRO A 42 5.15 -5.33 -5.09
CA PRO A 42 5.06 -6.79 -5.16
C PRO A 42 3.63 -7.31 -5.24
N GLU A 43 3.43 -8.44 -5.93
CA GLU A 43 2.17 -9.18 -5.90
C GLU A 43 1.93 -9.83 -4.51
N GLY A 44 0.67 -10.17 -4.24
CA GLY A 44 0.21 -10.80 -2.99
C GLY A 44 -0.58 -9.86 -2.08
N GLY A 45 -0.98 -10.38 -0.91
CA GLY A 45 -1.57 -9.62 0.19
C GLY A 45 -0.60 -9.47 1.35
N TYR A 46 -0.37 -8.25 1.82
CA TYR A 46 0.59 -7.95 2.88
C TYR A 46 0.27 -6.63 3.58
N GLU A 47 0.82 -6.44 4.79
CA GLU A 47 0.75 -5.17 5.49
C GLU A 47 1.84 -4.21 4.99
N LEU A 48 1.44 -2.97 4.69
CA LEU A 48 2.33 -1.86 4.42
C LEU A 48 2.57 -1.07 5.70
N THR A 49 3.82 -0.72 5.94
CA THR A 49 4.17 0.36 6.88
C THR A 49 4.48 1.61 6.08
N ILE A 50 3.70 2.66 6.26
CA ILE A 50 3.80 3.93 5.55
C ILE A 50 4.31 4.96 6.55
N LYS A 51 5.51 5.49 6.34
CA LYS A 51 6.07 6.58 7.12
C LYS A 51 5.90 7.88 6.35
N ILE A 52 5.30 8.88 6.99
CA ILE A 52 5.03 10.21 6.42
C ILE A 52 5.77 11.22 7.30
N GLY A 53 6.90 11.72 6.80
CA GLY A 53 7.79 12.56 7.57
C GLY A 53 8.34 11.87 8.83
N PRO A 54 8.72 12.65 9.86
CA PRO A 54 9.50 12.12 10.98
C PRO A 54 8.71 11.30 11.99
N SER A 55 7.39 11.43 12.05
CA SER A 55 6.61 10.95 13.20
C SER A 55 5.27 10.31 12.86
N ASN A 56 4.80 10.39 11.62
CA ASN A 56 3.52 9.80 11.23
C ASN A 56 3.75 8.42 10.59
N ILE A 57 3.29 7.36 11.27
CA ILE A 57 3.41 5.99 10.79
C ILE A 57 2.01 5.38 10.71
N ILE A 58 1.66 4.87 9.54
CA ILE A 58 0.38 4.23 9.25
C ILE A 58 0.65 2.78 8.84
N ARG A 59 -0.15 1.85 9.37
CA ARG A 59 -0.17 0.46 8.90
C ARG A 59 -1.47 0.19 8.16
N ARG A 60 -1.37 -0.44 6.99
CA ARG A 60 -2.53 -0.74 6.15
C ARG A 60 -2.30 -2.02 5.36
N PHE A 61 -3.32 -2.87 5.29
CA PHE A 61 -3.31 -4.02 4.39
C PHE A 61 -3.40 -3.59 2.93
N PHE A 62 -2.54 -4.18 2.08
CA PHE A 62 -2.50 -3.96 0.64
C PHE A 62 -2.53 -5.30 -0.08
N SER A 63 -3.31 -5.36 -1.15
CA SER A 63 -3.38 -6.51 -2.05
C SER A 63 -3.18 -6.09 -3.49
N LYS A 64 -2.33 -6.85 -4.18
CA LYS A 64 -2.11 -6.76 -5.61
C LYS A 64 -2.10 -8.17 -6.20
N GLY A 65 -2.96 -8.40 -7.17
CA GLY A 65 -3.17 -9.73 -7.74
C GLY A 65 -4.22 -9.73 -8.83
N SER A 66 -4.17 -10.73 -9.70
CA SER A 66 -5.24 -11.06 -10.65
C SER A 66 -6.41 -11.82 -9.99
N SER A 67 -6.30 -12.17 -8.71
CA SER A 67 -7.32 -12.93 -7.98
C SER A 67 -8.41 -12.00 -7.42
N LEU A 68 -9.28 -11.51 -8.29
CA LEU A 68 -10.68 -11.64 -7.94
C LEU A 68 -11.04 -13.09 -8.26
N PRO A 69 -11.51 -13.92 -7.31
CA PRO A 69 -12.27 -15.09 -7.73
C PRO A 69 -13.37 -14.61 -8.68
N PRO A 70 -13.67 -15.35 -9.77
CA PRO A 70 -14.91 -15.14 -10.50
C PRO A 70 -16.05 -15.08 -9.47
N ALA A 71 -17.05 -14.22 -9.67
CA ALA A 71 -18.14 -13.97 -8.72
C ALA A 71 -18.94 -15.23 -8.28
N TYR A 72 -18.61 -16.41 -8.81
CA TYR A 72 -19.28 -17.69 -8.59
C TYR A 72 -18.33 -18.85 -8.20
N ALA A 73 -17.07 -18.59 -7.83
CA ALA A 73 -16.18 -19.65 -7.34
C ALA A 73 -16.20 -19.70 -5.80
N PRO A 74 -16.66 -20.79 -5.16
CA PRO A 74 -16.56 -20.94 -3.71
C PRO A 74 -15.08 -20.99 -3.31
N GLN A 75 -14.63 -20.00 -2.54
CA GLN A 75 -13.29 -20.00 -1.96
C GLN A 75 -13.33 -20.75 -0.63
N PHE A 76 -12.73 -21.94 -0.60
CA PHE A 76 -12.45 -22.63 0.66
C PHE A 76 -11.15 -22.10 1.24
N TYR A 77 -11.21 -21.54 2.45
CA TYR A 77 -10.03 -21.30 3.28
C TYR A 77 -9.77 -22.59 4.07
N VAL A 78 -8.66 -23.26 3.81
CA VAL A 78 -8.20 -24.37 4.66
C VAL A 78 -7.30 -23.76 5.74
N ILE A 79 -7.81 -23.77 6.97
CA ILE A 79 -7.08 -23.47 8.21
C ILE A 79 -6.10 -24.60 8.53
#